data_AF-A0A4D6WNJ5-F1
#
_entry.id   AF-A0A4D6WNJ5-F1
#
_cell.length_a   1.000
_cell.length_b   1.000
_cell.length_c   1.000
_cell.angle_alpha   90.00
_cell.angle_beta   90.00
_cell.angle_gamma   90.00
#
_symmetry.space_group_name_H-M   'P 1'
#
loop_
_entity.id
_entity.type
_entity.pdbx_description
1 polymer ?
#
loop_
_entity_poly.entity_id
_entity_poly.type
_entity_poly.pdbx_seq_one_letter_code
_entity_poly.pdbx_strand_id
1 'polypeptide(L)' 'MAVPKKRTSKSKSKKAIWRNKAKFLSQKSLSLAKSLLTGSSNSFYYVDSSLFKEEL' A
#
# COMPACT_ATOMS: atom_id res chain seq x y z
N MET A 1 -3.53 -18.14 33.32
CA MET A 1 -3.71 -17.52 31.98
C MET A 1 -5.04 -17.97 31.40
N ALA A 2 -5.78 -17.08 30.72
CA ALA A 2 -7.05 -17.47 30.09
C ALA A 2 -6.78 -18.30 28.82
N VAL A 3 -7.46 -19.43 28.68
CA VAL A 3 -7.34 -20.34 27.53
C VAL A 3 -8.69 -20.39 26.80
N PRO A 4 -8.72 -20.33 25.46
CA PRO A 4 -9.96 -20.44 24.71
C PRO A 4 -10.57 -21.83 24.88
N LYS A 5 -11.81 -21.89 25.39
CA LYS A 5 -12.53 -23.15 25.56
C LYS A 5 -12.91 -23.81 24.22
N LYS A 6 -13.08 -23.00 23.17
CA LYS A 6 -13.52 -23.43 21.83
C LYS A 6 -12.78 -22.63 20.75
N ARG A 7 -12.61 -23.24 19.57
CA ARG A 7 -12.01 -22.57 18.41
C ARG A 7 -12.93 -21.48 17.86
N THR A 8 -12.34 -20.42 17.34
CA THR A 8 -13.06 -19.40 16.58
C THR A 8 -13.58 -19.99 15.27
N SER A 9 -14.84 -19.70 14.92
CA SER A 9 -15.43 -20.15 13.65
C SER A 9 -14.81 -19.40 12.46
N LYS A 10 -14.94 -19.95 11.24
CA LYS A 10 -14.41 -19.33 10.02
C LYS A 10 -14.96 -17.92 9.81
N SER A 11 -16.26 -17.73 10.02
CA SER A 11 -16.93 -16.41 9.93
C SER A 11 -16.34 -15.39 10.91
N LYS A 12 -15.96 -15.82 12.13
CA LYS A 12 -15.39 -14.95 13.16
C LYS A 12 -13.85 -14.79 13.09
N SER A 13 -13.16 -15.41 12.13
CA SER A 13 -11.68 -15.43 12.06
C SER A 13 -11.02 -14.08 11.73
N LYS A 14 -11.81 -13.02 11.47
CA LYS A 14 -11.37 -11.63 11.16
C LYS A 14 -10.40 -11.48 9.98
N LYS A 15 -10.08 -12.54 9.23
CA LYS A 15 -9.19 -12.53 8.05
C LYS A 15 -9.64 -11.54 6.96
N ALA A 16 -10.95 -11.35 6.79
CA ALA A 16 -11.49 -10.40 5.81
C ALA A 16 -11.09 -8.94 6.12
N ILE A 17 -11.02 -8.57 7.41
CA ILE A 17 -10.61 -7.21 7.82
C ILE A 17 -9.16 -6.94 7.41
N TRP A 18 -8.28 -7.92 7.62
CA TRP A 18 -6.87 -7.82 7.19
C TRP A 18 -6.74 -7.64 5.68
N ARG A 19 -7.50 -8.39 4.88
CA ARG A 19 -7.49 -8.25 3.41
C ARG A 19 -8.08 -6.91 2.95
N ASN A 20 -9.11 -6.42 3.62
CA ASN A 20 -9.70 -5.12 3.27
C ASN A 20 -8.72 -3.96 3.45
N LYS A 21 -7.86 -3.99 4.49
CA LYS A 21 -6.80 -2.99 4.66
C LYS A 21 -5.87 -2.94 3.44
N ALA A 22 -5.43 -4.11 2.97
CA ALA A 22 -4.59 -4.20 1.77
C ALA A 22 -5.30 -3.67 0.51
N LYS A 23 -6.60 -3.95 0.36
CA LYS A 23 -7.41 -3.43 -0.77
C LYS A 23 -7.45 -1.90 -0.80
N PHE A 24 -7.62 -1.25 0.35
CA PHE A 24 -7.63 0.22 0.40
C PHE A 24 -6.25 0.81 0.10
N LEU A 25 -5.19 0.19 0.61
CA LEU A 25 -3.82 0.62 0.33
C LEU A 25 -3.45 0.47 -1.16
N SER A 26 -3.85 -0.62 -1.80
CA SER A 26 -3.58 -0.83 -3.23
C SER A 26 -4.25 0.21 -4.11
N GLN A 27 -5.51 0.58 -3.81
CA GLN A 27 -6.22 1.63 -4.53
C GLN A 27 -5.52 2.99 -4.43
N LYS A 28 -5.10 3.37 -3.22
CA LYS A 28 -4.35 4.61 -2.99
C LYS A 28 -3.01 4.61 -3.73
N SER A 29 -2.26 3.51 -3.62
CA SER A 29 -0.96 3.35 -4.29
C SER A 29 -1.08 3.45 -5.80
N LEU A 30 -2.12 2.85 -6.39
CA LEU A 30 -2.36 2.92 -7.84
C LEU A 30 -2.69 4.36 -8.28
N SER A 31 -3.58 5.03 -7.55
CA SER A 31 -3.92 6.43 -7.83
C SER A 31 -2.70 7.33 -7.78
N LEU A 32 -1.84 7.13 -6.78
CA LEU A 32 -0.58 7.87 -6.63
C LEU A 32 0.35 7.60 -7.80
N ALA A 33 0.61 6.33 -8.14
CA ALA A 33 1.49 5.96 -9.26
C ALA A 33 1.04 6.59 -10.59
N LYS A 34 -0.27 6.59 -10.88
CA LYS A 34 -0.81 7.24 -12.07
C LYS A 34 -0.55 8.74 -12.09
N SER A 35 -0.71 9.42 -10.95
CA SER A 35 -0.43 10.86 -10.84
C SER A 35 1.05 11.20 -11.00
N LEU A 36 1.95 10.30 -10.62
CA LEU A 36 3.39 10.50 -10.77
C LEU A 36 3.82 10.35 -12.23
N LEU A 37 3.24 9.39 -12.95
CA LEU A 37 3.56 9.15 -14.35
C LEU A 37 3.19 10.33 -15.28
N THR A 38 2.25 11.19 -14.88
CA THR A 38 1.86 12.35 -15.70
C THR A 38 2.84 13.52 -15.59
N GLY A 39 3.80 13.51 -14.64
CA GLY A 39 4.79 14.57 -14.48
C GLY A 39 4.24 15.94 -14.05
N SER A 40 2.93 16.04 -13.78
CA SER A 40 2.23 17.28 -13.43
C SER A 40 2.10 17.50 -11.91
N SER A 41 2.61 16.58 -11.09
CA SER A 41 2.52 16.67 -9.63
C SER A 41 3.60 17.57 -9.06
N ASN A 42 3.21 18.71 -8.47
CA ASN A 42 4.15 19.65 -7.84
C ASN A 42 4.51 19.31 -6.38
N SER A 43 3.86 18.30 -5.78
CA SER A 43 3.97 17.97 -4.35
C SER A 43 4.85 16.76 -4.03
N PHE A 44 5.17 15.92 -5.03
CA PHE A 44 5.98 14.73 -4.84
C PHE A 44 7.02 14.65 -5.96
N TYR A 45 8.30 14.66 -5.58
CA TYR A 45 9.43 14.54 -6.49
C TYR A 45 10.08 13.18 -6.27
N TYR A 46 10.17 12.38 -7.34
CA TYR A 46 11.00 11.18 -7.34
C TYR A 46 12.34 11.55 -7.95
N VAL A 47 13.44 11.18 -7.28
CA VAL A 47 14.78 11.43 -7.80
C VAL A 47 14.99 10.50 -8.99
N ASP A 48 14.98 11.07 -10.20
CA ASP A 48 15.28 10.29 -11.40
C ASP A 48 16.77 9.96 -11.43
N SER A 49 17.08 8.69 -11.64
CA SER A 49 18.45 8.20 -11.81
C SER A 49 19.18 8.82 -13.01
N SER A 50 18.43 9.38 -13.97
CA SER A 50 18.99 10.15 -15.08
C SER A 50 19.70 11.43 -14.63
N LEU A 51 19.31 12.03 -13.50
CA LEU A 51 19.93 13.23 -12.94
C LEU A 51 21.34 12.97 -12.36
N PHE A 52 21.64 11.72 -11.98
CA PHE A 52 22.98 11.34 -11.53
C PHE A 52 23.93 10.96 -12.68
N LYS A 53 23.44 10.95 -13.91
CA LYS A 53 24.21 10.56 -15.10
C LYS A 53 25.00 11.72 -15.71
N GLU A 54 24.73 12.95 -15.30
CA GLU A 54 25.42 14.16 -15.78
C GLU A 54 26.73 14.47 -15.03
N GLU A 55 27.07 13.73 -13.97
CA GLU A 55 28.32 13.93 -13.20
C GLU A 55 29.47 12.96 -13.57
N LEU A 56 29.38 12.23 -14.68
CA LEU A 56 30.46 11.40 -15.26
C LEU A 56 30.60 11.63 -16.76
#